data_AF-A0A011R0B9-F1
#
_entry.id   AF-A0A011R0B9-F1
#
_cell.length_a   1.000
_cell.length_b   1.000
_cell.length_c   1.000
_cell.angle_alpha   90.00
_cell.angle_beta   90.00
_cell.angle_gamma   90.00
#
_symmetry.space_group_name_H-M   'P 1'
#
loop_
_entity.id
_entity.type
_entity.pdbx_description
1 polymer ?
#
loop_
_entity_poly.entity_id
_entity_poly.type
_entity_poly.pdbx_seq_one_letter_code
_entity_poly.pdbx_strand_id
1 'polypeptide(L)'
;MTPRQSRFVDEYLCDLVASKAAIRAGYSSRRASEIGYQLLQKTTVQEAITERMNARALRTGITQDKVLFDLEAVKQDAMSKTIGKDGNALMASHAAALRALELQGRHLGMWKDRLAVTGEVSIADAIRHSAARRAAMGPSLTVCLVGADSA
;
A
#
# COMPACT_ATOMS: atom_id res chain seq x y z
N MET A 1 -23.72 1.48 -15.40
CA MET A 1 -23.20 1.57 -14.01
C MET A 1 -24.12 2.48 -13.19
N THR A 2 -24.37 2.19 -11.90
CA THR A 2 -25.24 3.06 -11.07
C THR A 2 -24.49 4.30 -10.54
N PRO A 3 -25.17 5.40 -10.16
CA PRO A 3 -24.51 6.58 -9.61
C PRO A 3 -23.65 6.29 -8.36
N ARG A 4 -24.13 5.40 -7.48
CA ARG A 4 -23.38 4.98 -6.28
C ARG A 4 -22.15 4.14 -6.62
N GLN A 5 -22.22 3.28 -7.63
CA GLN A 5 -21.05 2.53 -8.13
C GLN A 5 -20.02 3.47 -8.75
N SER A 6 -20.47 4.45 -9.54
CA SER A 6 -19.57 5.47 -10.10
C SER A 6 -18.82 6.23 -9.01
N ARG A 7 -19.55 6.67 -7.98
CA ARG A 7 -18.95 7.35 -6.83
C ARG A 7 -17.99 6.46 -6.05
N PHE A 8 -18.31 5.17 -5.89
CA PHE A 8 -17.40 4.20 -5.29
C PHE A 8 -16.08 4.11 -6.07
N VAL A 9 -16.13 4.08 -7.40
CA VAL A 9 -14.92 4.04 -8.23
C VAL A 9 -14.08 5.31 -8.03
N ASP A 10 -14.69 6.49 -7.99
CA ASP A 10 -13.96 7.76 -7.76
C ASP A 10 -13.26 7.75 -6.40
N GLU A 11 -13.99 7.34 -5.36
CA GLU A 11 -13.48 7.30 -3.99
C GLU A 11 -12.43 6.22 -3.78
N TYR A 12 -12.51 5.11 -4.53
CA TYR A 12 -11.53 4.03 -4.49
C TYR A 12 -10.22 4.45 -5.12
N LEU A 13 -10.26 5.22 -6.21
CA LEU A 13 -9.06 5.70 -6.91
C LEU A 13 -8.28 6.81 -6.16
N CYS A 14 -8.76 7.22 -4.98
CA CYS A 14 -8.07 8.16 -4.09
C CYS A 14 -7.08 7.45 -3.15
N ASP A 15 -7.48 6.36 -2.50
CA ASP A 15 -6.69 5.68 -1.46
C ASP A 15 -6.55 4.16 -1.68
N LEU A 16 -7.20 3.60 -2.70
CA LEU A 16 -7.25 2.15 -2.99
C LEU A 16 -7.81 1.32 -1.82
N VAL A 17 -8.63 1.92 -0.95
CA VAL A 17 -9.25 1.25 0.20
C VAL A 17 -10.75 1.05 -0.05
N ALA A 18 -11.14 -0.19 -0.34
CA ALA A 18 -12.52 -0.55 -0.69
C ALA A 18 -13.54 -0.15 0.38
N SER A 19 -13.27 -0.45 1.66
CA SER A 19 -14.19 -0.14 2.76
C SER A 19 -14.43 1.36 2.91
N LYS A 20 -13.37 2.17 2.82
CA LYS A 20 -13.48 3.64 2.92
C LYS A 20 -14.21 4.22 1.71
N ALA A 21 -13.89 3.73 0.52
CA ALA A 21 -14.58 4.12 -0.71
C ALA A 21 -16.09 3.80 -0.66
N ALA A 22 -16.48 2.64 -0.13
CA ALA A 22 -17.87 2.26 0.04
C ALA A 22 -18.61 3.22 1.00
N ILE A 23 -18.00 3.59 2.12
CA ILE A 23 -18.57 4.57 3.07
C ILE A 23 -18.77 5.93 2.38
N ARG A 24 -17.74 6.45 1.70
CA ARG A 24 -17.80 7.76 1.02
C ARG A 24 -18.80 7.77 -0.15
N ALA A 25 -18.97 6.63 -0.82
CA ALA A 25 -20.00 6.44 -1.85
C ALA A 25 -21.43 6.27 -1.29
N GLY A 26 -21.61 6.32 0.03
CA GLY A 26 -22.90 6.26 0.69
C GLY A 26 -23.44 4.86 0.92
N TYR A 27 -22.59 3.82 0.97
CA TYR A 27 -22.98 2.48 1.42
C TYR A 27 -23.00 2.36 2.94
N SER A 28 -23.66 1.31 3.44
CA SER A 28 -23.76 1.05 4.89
C SER A 28 -22.37 0.92 5.50
N SER A 29 -22.06 1.74 6.50
CA SER A 29 -20.79 1.71 7.22
C SER A 29 -20.53 0.36 7.89
N ARG A 30 -21.58 -0.25 8.45
CA ARG A 30 -21.51 -1.55 9.13
C ARG A 30 -21.03 -2.68 8.21
N ARG A 31 -21.39 -2.64 6.92
CA ARG A 31 -21.03 -3.69 5.93
C ARG A 31 -20.07 -3.18 4.85
N ALA A 32 -19.41 -2.05 5.07
CA ALA A 32 -18.61 -1.39 4.05
C ALA A 32 -17.48 -2.27 3.50
N SER A 33 -16.89 -3.12 4.36
CA SER A 33 -15.85 -4.08 3.96
C SER A 33 -16.37 -5.12 2.96
N GLU A 34 -17.46 -5.81 3.32
CA GLU A 34 -18.12 -6.81 2.46
C GLU A 34 -18.59 -6.19 1.14
N ILE A 35 -19.26 -5.04 1.22
CA ILE A 35 -19.79 -4.32 0.06
C ILE A 35 -18.65 -3.86 -0.85
N GLY A 36 -17.60 -3.29 -0.29
CA GLY A 36 -16.42 -2.85 -1.05
C GLY A 36 -15.78 -4.00 -1.80
N TYR A 37 -15.58 -5.15 -1.15
CA TYR A 37 -15.04 -6.34 -1.79
C TYR A 37 -15.95 -6.87 -2.92
N GLN A 38 -17.26 -6.96 -2.67
CA GLN A 38 -18.24 -7.35 -3.71
C GLN A 38 -18.23 -6.39 -4.89
N LEU A 39 -18.12 -5.07 -4.66
CA LEU A 39 -18.04 -4.07 -5.73
C LEU A 39 -16.78 -4.27 -6.57
N LEU A 40 -15.63 -4.55 -5.96
CA LEU A 40 -14.39 -4.82 -6.67
C LEU A 40 -14.43 -6.11 -7.52
N GLN A 41 -15.31 -7.06 -7.22
CA GLN A 41 -15.50 -8.26 -8.02
C GLN A 41 -16.42 -8.06 -9.23
N LYS A 42 -17.17 -6.95 -9.29
CA LYS A 42 -18.07 -6.68 -10.42
C LYS A 42 -17.27 -6.22 -11.63
N THR A 43 -17.42 -6.91 -12.76
CA THR A 43 -16.75 -6.57 -14.03
C THR A 43 -16.96 -5.10 -14.42
N THR A 44 -18.20 -4.59 -14.34
CA THR A 44 -18.50 -3.18 -14.65
C THR A 44 -17.74 -2.18 -13.79
N VAL A 45 -17.44 -2.52 -12.52
CA VAL A 45 -16.68 -1.66 -11.61
C VAL A 45 -15.18 -1.77 -11.93
N GLN A 46 -14.68 -2.99 -12.21
CA GLN A 46 -13.29 -3.22 -12.62
C GLN A 46 -12.96 -2.51 -13.94
N GLU A 47 -13.86 -2.56 -14.92
CA GLU A 47 -13.75 -1.86 -16.20
C GLU A 47 -13.68 -0.34 -15.97
N ALA A 48 -14.57 0.22 -15.16
CA ALA A 48 -14.57 1.65 -14.84
C ALA A 48 -13.31 2.09 -14.07
N ILE A 49 -12.78 1.26 -13.17
CA ILE A 49 -11.50 1.50 -12.49
C ILE A 49 -10.38 1.55 -13.52
N THR A 50 -10.30 0.55 -14.40
CA THR A 50 -9.29 0.45 -15.46
C THR A 50 -9.35 1.66 -16.39
N GLU A 51 -10.55 2.03 -16.84
CA GLU A 51 -10.77 3.19 -17.71
C GLU A 51 -10.27 4.48 -17.07
N ARG A 52 -10.62 4.74 -15.79
CA ARG A 52 -10.19 5.96 -15.09
C ARG A 52 -8.71 5.95 -14.75
N MET A 53 -8.11 4.79 -14.46
CA MET A 53 -6.67 4.67 -14.30
C MET A 53 -5.95 4.99 -15.61
N ASN A 54 -6.44 4.47 -16.74
CA ASN A 54 -5.89 4.76 -18.07
C ASN A 54 -6.07 6.22 -18.45
N ALA A 55 -7.25 6.82 -18.20
CA ALA A 55 -7.49 8.24 -18.45
C ALA A 55 -6.57 9.12 -17.60
N ARG A 56 -6.31 8.73 -16.35
CA ARG A 56 -5.34 9.42 -15.48
C ARG A 56 -3.92 9.29 -16.04
N ALA A 57 -3.51 8.10 -16.47
CA ALA A 57 -2.20 7.86 -17.06
C ALA A 57 -2.00 8.67 -18.35
N LEU A 58 -3.02 8.74 -19.21
CA LEU A 58 -3.02 9.58 -20.41
C LEU A 58 -2.92 11.07 -20.07
N ARG A 59 -3.68 11.54 -19.08
CA ARG A 59 -3.68 12.95 -18.66
C ARG A 59 -2.34 13.38 -18.04
N THR A 60 -1.71 12.53 -17.23
CA THR A 60 -0.41 12.86 -16.63
C THR A 60 0.75 12.57 -17.56
N GLY A 61 0.58 11.68 -18.54
CA GLY A 61 1.64 11.25 -19.45
C GLY A 61 2.81 10.56 -18.75
N ILE A 62 2.61 10.07 -17.51
CA ILE A 62 3.65 9.38 -16.75
C ILE A 62 3.62 7.91 -17.13
N THR A 63 4.47 7.54 -18.08
CA THR A 63 4.69 6.15 -18.51
C THR A 63 5.91 5.55 -17.80
N GLN A 64 6.04 4.22 -17.83
CA GLN A 64 7.26 3.56 -17.33
C GLN A 64 8.51 4.09 -18.06
N ASP A 65 8.44 4.24 -19.38
CA ASP A 65 9.54 4.78 -20.19
C ASP A 65 9.92 6.21 -19.75
N LYS A 66 8.94 7.07 -19.46
CA LYS A 66 9.21 8.43 -18.98
C LYS A 66 9.93 8.42 -17.64
N VAL A 67 9.48 7.57 -16.70
CA VAL A 67 10.12 7.43 -15.39
C VAL A 67 11.56 6.89 -15.54
N LEU A 68 11.79 5.92 -16.43
CA LEU A 68 13.13 5.40 -16.70
C LEU A 68 14.05 6.45 -17.33
N PHE A 69 13.53 7.25 -18.26
CA PHE A 69 14.26 8.36 -18.87
C PHE A 69 14.64 9.42 -17.83
N ASP A 70 13.70 9.82 -16.98
CA ASP A 70 13.94 10.78 -15.91
C ASP A 70 14.95 10.23 -14.88
N LEU A 71 14.87 8.93 -14.53
CA LEU A 71 15.86 8.27 -13.67
C LEU A 71 17.25 8.23 -14.30
N GLU A 72 17.35 8.01 -15.61
CA GLU A 72 18.63 8.06 -16.33
C GLU A 72 19.22 9.47 -16.29
N ALA A 73 18.41 10.51 -16.50
CA ALA A 73 18.84 11.89 -16.40
C ALA A 73 19.36 12.23 -14.98
N VAL A 74 18.63 11.83 -13.94
CA VAL A 74 19.06 11.98 -12.53
C VAL A 74 20.36 11.22 -12.27
N LYS A 75 20.50 10.01 -12.81
CA LYS A 75 21.72 9.22 -12.68
C LYS A 75 22.90 9.94 -13.33
N GLN A 76 22.75 10.45 -14.55
CA GLN A 76 23.81 11.17 -15.27
C GLN A 76 24.24 12.45 -14.54
N ASP A 77 23.27 13.23 -14.05
CA ASP A 77 23.54 14.44 -13.25
C ASP A 77 24.29 14.09 -11.95
N ALA A 78 23.79 13.07 -11.23
CA ALA A 78 24.44 12.56 -10.03
C ALA A 78 25.84 12.02 -10.31
N MET A 79 26.06 11.44 -11.49
CA MET A 79 27.34 10.89 -11.95
C MET A 79 28.31 11.94 -12.52
N SER A 80 27.87 13.18 -12.68
CA SER A 80 28.70 14.24 -13.23
C SER A 80 29.91 14.54 -12.35
N LYS A 81 31.03 14.90 -12.99
CA LYS A 81 32.29 15.20 -12.32
C LYS A 81 32.23 16.60 -11.71
N THR A 82 32.39 16.68 -10.40
CA THR A 82 32.49 17.92 -9.63
C THR A 82 33.87 18.04 -8.99
N ILE A 83 34.24 19.26 -8.60
CA ILE A 83 35.50 19.50 -7.91
C ILE A 83 35.19 19.64 -6.42
N GLY A 84 35.77 18.75 -5.61
CA GLY A 84 35.69 18.81 -4.16
C GLY A 84 36.51 19.97 -3.60
N LYS A 85 36.29 20.30 -2.32
CA LYS A 85 37.02 21.38 -1.63
C LYS A 85 38.54 21.19 -1.64
N ASP A 86 39.00 19.95 -1.77
CA ASP A 86 40.41 19.55 -1.78
C ASP A 86 41.03 19.57 -3.19
N GLY A 87 40.31 20.07 -4.20
CA GLY A 87 40.74 20.08 -5.60
C GLY A 87 40.61 18.73 -6.32
N ASN A 88 40.22 17.67 -5.59
CA ASN A 88 39.98 16.36 -6.17
C ASN A 88 38.69 16.32 -6.97
N ALA A 89 38.74 15.59 -8.08
CA ALA A 89 37.54 15.27 -8.84
C ALA A 89 36.70 14.22 -8.12
N LEU A 90 35.45 14.56 -7.83
CA LEU A 90 34.47 13.68 -7.20
C LEU A 90 33.22 13.60 -8.09
N MET A 91 32.36 12.64 -7.81
CA MET A 91 31.03 12.57 -8.39
C MET A 91 30.06 13.47 -7.63
N ALA A 92 29.13 14.14 -8.33
CA ALA A 92 28.18 15.10 -7.75
C ALA A 92 27.38 14.51 -6.59
N SER A 93 26.84 13.30 -6.75
CA SER A 93 26.14 12.59 -5.68
C SER A 93 26.21 11.07 -5.84
N HIS A 94 27.03 10.43 -5.01
CA HIS A 94 27.12 8.97 -4.97
C HIS A 94 25.82 8.32 -4.50
N ALA A 95 25.14 8.93 -3.53
CA ALA A 95 23.88 8.40 -3.01
C ALA A 95 22.77 8.41 -4.06
N ALA A 96 22.62 9.50 -4.82
CA ALA A 96 21.60 9.58 -5.87
C ALA A 96 21.90 8.62 -7.04
N ALA A 97 23.18 8.53 -7.46
CA ALA A 97 23.61 7.60 -8.50
C ALA A 97 23.32 6.13 -8.14
N LEU A 98 23.66 5.71 -6.92
CA LEU A 98 23.39 4.35 -6.43
C LEU A 98 21.90 4.05 -6.35
N ARG A 99 21.09 5.03 -5.91
CA ARG A 99 19.63 4.85 -5.85
C ARG A 99 18.99 4.76 -7.21
N ALA A 100 19.44 5.56 -8.19
CA ALA A 100 18.94 5.45 -9.55
C ALA A 100 19.25 4.06 -10.15
N LEU A 101 20.49 3.57 -9.98
CA LEU A 101 20.90 2.23 -10.40
C LEU A 101 20.09 1.12 -9.72
N GLU A 102 19.84 1.24 -8.41
CA GLU A 102 19.01 0.28 -7.67
C GLU A 102 17.59 0.23 -8.25
N LEU A 103 16.96 1.38 -8.51
CA LEU A 103 15.60 1.46 -9.01
C LEU A 103 15.47 0.92 -10.45
N GLN A 104 16.38 1.30 -11.34
CA GLN A 104 16.47 0.75 -12.70
C GLN A 104 16.61 -0.77 -12.64
N GLY A 105 17.46 -1.24 -11.74
CA GLY A 105 17.70 -2.63 -11.48
C GLY A 105 16.49 -3.43 -10.97
N ARG A 106 15.77 -2.87 -10.00
CA ARG A 106 14.51 -3.44 -9.48
C ARG A 106 13.45 -3.51 -10.58
N HIS A 107 13.36 -2.50 -11.45
CA HIS A 107 12.46 -2.51 -12.60
C HIS A 107 12.75 -3.67 -13.57
N LEU A 108 14.03 -3.97 -13.81
CA LEU A 108 14.46 -5.12 -14.62
C LEU A 108 14.32 -6.48 -13.91
N GLY A 109 13.87 -6.51 -12.65
CA GLY A 109 13.74 -7.74 -11.87
C GLY A 109 15.07 -8.40 -11.50
N MET A 110 16.17 -7.65 -11.57
CA MET A 110 17.52 -8.17 -11.23
C MET A 110 17.67 -8.45 -9.73
N TRP A 111 16.97 -7.69 -8.88
CA TRP A 111 16.92 -7.90 -7.44
C TRP A 111 15.68 -8.72 -7.09
N LYS A 112 15.90 -9.90 -6.50
CA LYS A 112 14.83 -10.74 -5.98
C LYS A 112 14.83 -10.66 -4.46
N ASP A 113 13.77 -10.10 -3.89
CA ASP A 113 13.52 -10.12 -2.45
C ASP A 113 12.98 -11.52 -2.06
N ARG A 114 13.78 -12.57 -2.29
CA ARG A 114 13.40 -13.94 -1.96
C ARG A 114 13.72 -14.22 -0.49
N LEU A 115 12.77 -13.94 0.40
CA LEU A 115 12.76 -14.60 1.70
C LEU A 115 12.31 -16.04 1.50
N ALA A 116 13.25 -16.98 1.61
CA ALA A 116 12.92 -18.39 1.71
C ALA A 116 12.24 -18.61 3.08
N VAL A 117 10.92 -18.46 3.15
CA VAL A 117 10.16 -18.93 4.31
C VAL A 117 10.01 -20.44 4.15
N THR A 118 11.04 -21.18 4.55
CA THR A 118 10.96 -22.62 4.79
C THR A 118 10.34 -22.82 6.17
N GLY A 119 9.04 -22.61 6.27
CA GLY A 119 8.28 -22.88 7.49
C GLY A 119 7.01 -23.60 7.12
N GLU A 120 6.98 -24.91 7.34
CA GLU A 120 5.71 -25.62 7.49
C GLU A 120 5.05 -25.10 8.77
N VAL A 121 4.23 -24.06 8.65
CA VAL A 121 3.41 -23.62 9.77
C VAL A 121 2.29 -24.62 9.94
N SER A 122 2.49 -25.59 10.83
CA SER A 122 1.42 -26.48 11.25
C SER A 122 0.31 -25.67 11.90
N ILE A 123 -0.94 -25.96 11.53
CA ILE A 123 -2.13 -25.37 12.15
C ILE A 123 -2.09 -25.54 13.68
N ALA A 124 -1.50 -26.63 14.17
CA ALA A 124 -1.31 -26.87 15.60
C ALA A 124 -0.39 -25.84 16.27
N ASP A 125 0.67 -25.39 15.59
CA ASP A 125 1.57 -24.36 16.09
C ASP A 125 0.90 -22.99 16.13
N ALA A 126 0.11 -22.65 15.09
CA ALA A 126 -0.65 -21.40 15.07
C ALA A 126 -1.67 -21.32 16.24
N ILE A 127 -2.35 -22.44 16.54
CA ILE A 127 -3.31 -22.53 17.64
C ILE A 127 -2.63 -22.38 19.00
N ARG A 128 -1.50 -23.07 19.25
CA ARG A 128 -0.73 -22.95 20.50
C ARG A 128 -0.31 -21.51 20.80
N HIS A 129 0.19 -20.79 19.80
CA HIS A 129 0.60 -19.40 19.95
C HIS A 129 -0.58 -18.45 20.21
N SER A 130 -1.76 -18.74 19.66
CA SER A 130 -2.97 -17.94 19.93
C SER A 130 -3.55 -18.17 21.33
N ALA A 131 -3.52 -19.42 21.81
CA ALA A 131 -3.97 -19.79 23.14
C ALA A 131 -3.06 -19.20 24.24
N ALA A 132 -1.75 -19.20 24.04
CA ALA A 132 -0.79 -18.59 24.95
C ALA A 132 -0.99 -17.07 25.10
N ARG A 133 -1.37 -16.36 24.03
CA ARG A 133 -1.65 -14.91 24.07
C ARG A 133 -2.94 -14.58 24.83
N ARG A 134 -3.98 -15.42 24.70
CA ARG A 134 -5.23 -15.26 25.49
C ARG A 134 -5.01 -15.50 26.98
N ALA A 135 -4.14 -16.43 27.35
CA ALA A 135 -3.79 -16.68 28.75
C ALA A 135 -2.98 -15.51 29.37
N ALA A 136 -2.17 -14.80 28.58
CA ALA A 136 -1.39 -13.65 29.04
C ALA A 136 -2.21 -12.35 29.20
N MET A 137 -3.37 -12.23 28.54
CA MET A 137 -4.33 -11.13 28.74
C MET A 137 -5.42 -11.59 29.70
N GLY A 138 -5.13 -11.54 31.01
CA GLY A 138 -6.11 -11.85 32.05
C GLY A 138 -7.37 -10.95 32.00
N PRO A 139 -8.51 -11.39 32.53
CA PRO A 139 -9.77 -10.65 32.43
C PRO A 139 -9.75 -9.36 33.27
N SER A 140 -9.88 -8.21 32.61
CA SER A 140 -10.17 -6.93 33.25
C SER A 140 -11.68 -6.78 33.38
N LEU A 141 -12.23 -7.12 34.55
CA LEU A 141 -13.61 -6.77 34.91
C LEU A 141 -13.70 -6.50 36.42
N THR A 142 -13.48 -5.25 36.82
CA THR A 142 -14.01 -4.73 38.10
C THR A 142 -15.42 -4.22 37.82
N VAL A 143 -16.44 -5.01 38.16
CA VAL A 143 -17.83 -4.55 38.24
C VAL A 143 -18.07 -4.09 39.68
N CYS A 144 -18.06 -2.78 39.91
CA CYS A 144 -18.54 -2.20 41.16
C CYS A 144 -20.08 -2.30 41.17
N LEU A 145 -20.64 -3.19 42.00
CA LEU A 145 -22.06 -3.17 42.32
C LEU A 145 -22.31 -2.05 43.34
N VAL A 146 -22.98 -0.99 42.90
CA VAL A 146 -23.64 -0.01 43.78
C VAL A 146 -24.93 -0.67 44.27
N GLY A 147 -24.98 -1.04 45.55
CA GLY A 147 -26.20 -1.48 46.21
C GLY A 147 -26.89 -0.30 46.89
N ALA A 148 -28.11 0.00 46.44
CA ALA A 148 -29.06 0.90 47.09
C ALA A 148 -29.87 0.16 48.17
N ASP A 149 -30.22 0.92 49.21
CA ASP A 149 -31.29 0.79 50.20
C ASP A 149 -31.42 -0.47 51.09
N SER A 150 -31.34 -0.27 52.42
CA SER A 150 -32.52 -0.33 53.32
C SER A 150 -32.16 -0.03 54.80
N ALA A 151 -32.67 1.09 55.32
CA ALA A 151 -33.23 1.28 56.68
C ALA A 151 -33.89 2.67 56.76
#